data_AF-A0A942C9K7-F1
#
_entry.id   AF-A0A942C9K7-F1
#
_cell.length_a   1.000
_cell.length_b   1.000
_cell.length_c   1.000
_cell.angle_alpha   90.00
_cell.angle_beta   90.00
_cell.angle_gamma   90.00
#
_symmetry.space_group_name_H-M   'P 1'
#
loop_
_entity.id
_entity.type
_entity.pdbx_description
1 polymer ?
#
loop_
_entity_poly.entity_id
_entity_poly.type
_entity_poly.pdbx_seq_one_letter_code
_entity_poly.pdbx_strand_id
1 'polypeptide(L)'
;MKPKEWTIMVYMAGDNNLAVDMAYAMEQIKEVAGEGAESRNVLVYYDGNSPQIPTLYCDFSDPQAQYVPSATVPDKLYPVPRKWNENAADPKSVKNFVDWCVNTRGRRANRYALIFSGHSLGFLDKGLFKDETAGKAMKIEDLFFLIQRLILPKKQLAKLAKGLEGEERARETTPLIGQHLDILGFDSCVMGMLEVGYQFQHLTQTMIVSEGSVPSAGWSYAKILGSLCGGKRSTKEVAANFVKEFIRGQDKFIVGGVTVDMAAWDLESGFNELANAFDGLSQVLIDCFQHEGSLIYRQMARIILQVHWKCQSYMYDQNIDLGDFCHLLQAECKSVAEELGGGEGLELLQAVQELCQCVLSELEKIVLLSGFSGGGYQYSNGVSVFFPWSWEGYLVSRENYESLWFTKDRKNGNFGDKWQGWADFLKLYLSEVTFRKVAPLTPDAPFGAKYRYRSGSIFDEESGSLPLTGSEVPLTKMGTSQTSKMGTSQTSKLGSSQTSKMGTSQTSKMGTSQTSKMGTSQTSKMGTSQTSKMGTSQTSKLGGGGVEAFYDKLKLWKNIESRFDISGFTKRPEETEPEAAGAYDSPH
;
A
#
# COMPACT_ATOMS: atom_id res chain seq x y z
N MET A 1 15.26 25.86 -29.14
CA MET A 1 14.52 26.35 -27.95
C MET A 1 15.22 25.87 -26.70
N LYS A 2 15.17 26.61 -25.59
CA LYS A 2 15.63 26.07 -24.29
C LYS A 2 14.71 24.91 -23.89
N PRO A 3 15.24 23.82 -23.30
CA PRO A 3 14.40 22.74 -22.79
C PRO A 3 13.42 23.28 -21.76
N LYS A 4 12.19 22.78 -21.77
CA LYS A 4 11.20 23.06 -20.72
C LYS A 4 11.69 22.46 -19.39
N GLU A 5 11.16 22.94 -18.27
CA GLU A 5 11.59 22.45 -16.95
C GLU A 5 11.17 20.98 -16.75
N TRP A 6 9.94 20.63 -17.13
CA TRP A 6 9.38 19.30 -16.91
C TRP A 6 8.94 18.61 -18.19
N THR A 7 9.16 17.31 -18.26
CA THR A 7 8.41 16.39 -19.13
C THR A 7 7.70 15.38 -18.24
N ILE A 8 6.37 15.40 -18.31
CA ILE A 8 5.48 14.55 -17.53
C ILE A 8 4.86 13.53 -18.48
N MET A 9 5.09 12.27 -18.19
CA MET A 9 4.61 11.12 -18.97
C MET A 9 3.63 10.34 -18.10
N VAL A 10 2.39 10.19 -18.56
CA VAL A 10 1.36 9.39 -17.88
C VAL A 10 1.07 8.15 -18.71
N TYR A 11 1.29 6.96 -18.13
CA TYR A 11 1.08 5.68 -18.78
C TYR A 11 -0.18 5.02 -18.25
N MET A 12 -1.28 5.13 -19.00
CA MET A 12 -2.60 4.62 -18.63
C MET A 12 -2.83 3.23 -19.25
N ALA A 13 -2.60 2.19 -18.44
CA ALA A 13 -2.84 0.78 -18.78
C ALA A 13 -4.33 0.44 -18.54
N GLY A 14 -5.19 0.91 -19.43
CA GLY A 14 -6.64 0.88 -19.29
C GLY A 14 -7.35 -0.26 -20.03
N ASP A 15 -6.63 -1.23 -20.61
CA ASP A 15 -7.23 -2.40 -21.26
C ASP A 15 -7.77 -3.39 -20.20
N ASN A 16 -8.75 -2.92 -19.45
CA ASN A 16 -9.45 -3.55 -18.34
C ASN A 16 -10.68 -2.70 -17.95
N ASN A 17 -11.24 -2.92 -16.77
CA ASN A 17 -12.43 -2.19 -16.29
C ASN A 17 -12.17 -0.72 -15.88
N LEU A 18 -10.93 -0.21 -15.94
CA LEU A 18 -10.60 1.18 -15.64
C LEU A 18 -10.59 2.09 -16.88
N ALA A 19 -10.79 1.54 -18.09
CA ALA A 19 -10.71 2.28 -19.36
C ALA A 19 -11.49 3.60 -19.35
N VAL A 20 -12.74 3.55 -18.88
CA VAL A 20 -13.65 4.70 -18.89
C VAL A 20 -13.18 5.79 -17.92
N ASP A 21 -12.76 5.40 -16.72
CA ASP A 21 -12.27 6.34 -15.70
C ASP A 21 -10.97 7.02 -16.18
N MET A 22 -10.07 6.27 -16.82
CA MET A 22 -8.85 6.82 -17.42
C MET A 22 -9.14 7.79 -18.58
N ALA A 23 -10.18 7.53 -19.39
CA ALA A 23 -10.60 8.47 -20.44
C ALA A 23 -11.10 9.80 -19.83
N TYR A 24 -11.84 9.75 -18.71
CA TYR A 24 -12.22 10.97 -17.97
C TYR A 24 -11.00 11.69 -17.39
N ALA A 25 -10.03 10.96 -16.83
CA ALA A 25 -8.78 11.54 -16.35
C ALA A 25 -7.99 12.24 -17.47
N MET A 26 -7.99 11.67 -18.68
CA MET A 26 -7.35 12.27 -19.86
C MET A 26 -8.02 13.59 -20.28
N GLU A 27 -9.36 13.69 -20.22
CA GLU A 27 -10.04 14.97 -20.48
C GLU A 27 -9.72 16.02 -19.39
N GLN A 28 -9.62 15.62 -18.11
CA GLN A 28 -9.15 16.53 -17.05
C GLN A 28 -7.72 17.04 -17.31
N ILE A 29 -6.83 16.18 -17.80
CA ILE A 29 -5.46 16.57 -18.18
C ILE A 29 -5.51 17.64 -19.26
N LYS A 30 -6.31 17.42 -20.31
CA LYS A 30 -6.44 18.34 -21.44
C LYS A 30 -6.95 19.72 -21.02
N GLU A 31 -7.90 19.79 -20.09
CA GLU A 31 -8.44 21.06 -19.58
C GLU A 31 -7.37 21.94 -18.93
N VAL A 32 -6.42 21.34 -18.18
CA VAL A 32 -5.41 22.11 -17.43
C VAL A 32 -4.04 22.18 -18.09
N ALA A 33 -3.79 21.39 -19.14
CA ALA A 33 -2.48 21.32 -19.77
C ALA A 33 -2.04 22.67 -20.34
N GLY A 34 -3.00 23.47 -20.84
CA GLY A 34 -2.76 24.80 -21.40
C GLY A 34 -2.19 25.80 -20.40
N GLU A 35 -2.57 25.74 -19.11
CA GLU A 35 -2.19 26.71 -18.08
C GLU A 35 -0.69 26.70 -17.71
N GLY A 36 0.08 25.74 -18.23
CA GLY A 36 1.53 25.67 -18.03
C GLY A 36 2.29 25.13 -19.24
N ALA A 37 1.71 25.21 -20.44
CA ALA A 37 2.31 24.75 -21.69
C ALA A 37 3.72 25.37 -21.91
N GLU A 38 3.97 26.59 -21.44
CA GLU A 38 5.27 27.25 -21.56
C GLU A 38 6.37 26.61 -20.70
N SER A 39 6.02 25.96 -19.58
CA SER A 39 6.99 25.45 -18.60
C SER A 39 7.14 23.93 -18.58
N ARG A 40 6.19 23.18 -19.17
CA ARG A 40 6.19 21.71 -19.13
C ARG A 40 5.69 21.07 -20.43
N ASN A 41 6.08 19.82 -20.63
CA ASN A 41 5.48 18.90 -21.58
C ASN A 41 4.60 17.90 -20.83
N VAL A 42 3.44 17.56 -21.40
CA VAL A 42 2.52 16.58 -20.83
C VAL A 42 2.13 15.61 -21.94
N LEU A 43 2.51 14.35 -21.78
CA LEU A 43 2.24 13.29 -22.74
C LEU A 43 1.59 12.11 -22.06
N VAL A 44 0.65 11.47 -22.75
CA VAL A 44 -0.15 10.37 -22.21
C VAL A 44 -0.14 9.19 -23.18
N TYR A 45 0.15 8.00 -22.65
CA TYR A 45 -0.16 6.73 -23.29
C TYR A 45 -1.52 6.29 -22.78
N TYR A 46 -2.43 5.95 -23.68
CA TYR A 46 -3.75 5.42 -23.32
C TYR A 46 -4.05 4.17 -24.13
N ASP A 47 -4.14 3.04 -23.44
CA ASP A 47 -4.52 1.75 -24.01
C ASP A 47 -5.84 1.33 -23.39
N GLY A 48 -6.93 1.44 -24.14
CA GLY A 48 -8.28 1.14 -23.63
C GLY A 48 -8.80 -0.21 -24.09
N ASN A 49 -9.87 -0.68 -23.46
CA ASN A 49 -10.55 -1.95 -23.80
C ASN A 49 -11.55 -1.82 -24.98
N SER A 50 -11.49 -0.74 -25.76
CA SER A 50 -12.41 -0.56 -26.90
C SER A 50 -11.83 -1.23 -28.15
N PRO A 51 -12.53 -2.17 -28.80
CA PRO A 51 -12.03 -2.81 -30.02
C PRO A 51 -11.95 -1.85 -31.21
N GLN A 52 -12.53 -0.66 -31.10
CA GLN A 52 -12.61 0.35 -32.18
C GLN A 52 -11.59 1.48 -32.01
N ILE A 53 -11.07 1.67 -30.79
CA ILE A 53 -10.13 2.75 -30.48
C ILE A 53 -8.77 2.09 -30.24
N PRO A 54 -7.77 2.35 -31.09
CA PRO A 54 -6.44 1.81 -30.90
C PRO A 54 -5.77 2.45 -29.68
N THR A 55 -4.69 1.86 -29.19
CA THR A 55 -3.78 2.53 -28.25
C THR A 55 -3.39 3.91 -28.78
N LEU A 56 -3.51 4.95 -27.96
CA LEU A 56 -3.25 6.33 -28.32
C LEU A 56 -2.00 6.85 -27.61
N TYR A 57 -1.17 7.57 -28.36
CA TYR A 57 -0.12 8.42 -27.84
C TYR A 57 -0.60 9.87 -27.96
N CYS A 58 -0.84 10.51 -26.83
CA CYS A 58 -1.42 11.85 -26.73
C CYS A 58 -0.36 12.86 -26.31
N ASP A 59 -0.31 14.01 -26.98
CA ASP A 59 0.56 15.14 -26.63
C ASP A 59 -0.31 16.35 -26.29
N PHE A 60 -0.30 16.72 -25.01
CA PHE A 60 -1.00 17.88 -24.45
C PHE A 60 -0.05 19.04 -24.17
N SER A 61 1.18 18.99 -24.69
CA SER A 61 2.21 20.01 -24.41
C SER A 61 1.98 21.34 -25.11
N ASP A 62 1.07 21.38 -26.08
CA ASP A 62 0.71 22.55 -26.89
C ASP A 62 -0.80 22.84 -26.74
N PRO A 63 -1.27 24.07 -27.04
CA PRO A 63 -2.68 24.45 -26.86
C PRO A 63 -3.69 23.55 -27.59
N GLN A 64 -3.29 22.98 -28.72
CA GLN A 64 -4.08 21.98 -29.44
C GLN A 64 -3.54 20.58 -29.12
N ALA A 65 -4.34 19.81 -28.39
CA ALA A 65 -4.02 18.43 -28.08
C ALA A 65 -3.89 17.58 -29.37
N GLN A 66 -2.88 16.73 -29.42
CA GLN A 66 -2.67 15.77 -30.50
C GLN A 66 -2.91 14.36 -30.00
N TYR A 67 -3.68 13.57 -30.76
CA TYR A 67 -3.96 12.18 -30.48
C TYR A 67 -3.44 11.36 -31.64
N VAL A 68 -2.43 10.53 -31.40
CA VAL A 68 -1.75 9.75 -32.43
C VAL A 68 -2.03 8.27 -32.20
N PRO A 69 -2.72 7.58 -33.11
CA PRO A 69 -2.84 6.13 -33.04
C PRO A 69 -1.45 5.50 -33.02
N SER A 70 -1.18 4.68 -32.03
CA SER A 70 0.17 4.18 -31.79
C SER A 70 0.74 3.45 -33.01
N ALA A 71 -0.08 2.69 -33.74
CA ALA A 71 0.34 1.99 -34.95
C ALA A 71 0.80 2.89 -36.11
N THR A 72 0.49 4.20 -36.06
CA THR A 72 0.91 5.18 -37.07
C THR A 72 2.22 5.89 -36.71
N VAL A 73 2.74 5.67 -35.51
CA VAL A 73 4.02 6.25 -35.08
C VAL A 73 5.15 5.60 -35.89
N PRO A 74 5.93 6.39 -36.65
CA PRO A 74 7.02 5.87 -37.46
C PRO A 74 8.20 5.43 -36.57
N ASP A 75 9.02 4.52 -37.11
CA ASP A 75 10.34 4.17 -36.58
C ASP A 75 10.37 3.77 -35.09
N LYS A 76 9.33 3.09 -34.60
CA LYS A 76 9.32 2.56 -33.22
C LYS A 76 10.53 1.70 -32.95
N LEU A 77 11.10 1.85 -31.75
CA LEU A 77 12.20 1.01 -31.28
C LEU A 77 11.84 -0.48 -31.37
N TYR A 78 10.65 -0.86 -30.92
CA TYR A 78 10.18 -2.24 -30.97
C TYR A 78 8.91 -2.35 -31.82
N PRO A 79 8.85 -3.34 -32.73
CA PRO A 79 7.62 -3.60 -33.47
C PRO A 79 6.54 -4.10 -32.50
N VAL A 80 5.30 -3.66 -32.72
CA VAL A 80 4.16 -4.07 -31.91
C VAL A 80 3.32 -5.07 -32.70
N PRO A 81 3.00 -6.26 -32.15
CA PRO A 81 2.44 -7.37 -32.91
C PRO A 81 0.98 -7.16 -33.35
N ARG A 82 0.25 -6.22 -32.75
CA ARG A 82 -1.14 -5.90 -33.08
C ARG A 82 -1.23 -4.49 -33.67
N LYS A 83 -1.95 -4.35 -34.78
CA LYS A 83 -2.13 -3.06 -35.47
C LYS A 83 -3.06 -2.07 -34.75
N TRP A 84 -3.82 -2.51 -33.75
CA TRP A 84 -4.83 -1.66 -33.07
C TRP A 84 -4.53 -1.47 -31.58
N ASN A 85 -4.38 -2.53 -30.76
CA ASN A 85 -3.94 -2.41 -29.36
C ASN A 85 -2.50 -2.89 -29.17
N GLU A 86 -1.69 -2.13 -28.45
CA GLU A 86 -0.44 -2.61 -27.88
C GLU A 86 -0.73 -3.61 -26.75
N ASN A 87 0.31 -4.07 -26.05
CA ASN A 87 0.14 -4.78 -24.80
C ASN A 87 0.65 -3.84 -23.70
N ALA A 88 -0.24 -3.25 -22.91
CA ALA A 88 0.13 -2.30 -21.86
C ALA A 88 1.07 -2.92 -20.82
N ALA A 89 0.99 -4.24 -20.62
CA ALA A 89 1.85 -5.00 -19.72
C ALA A 89 3.25 -5.34 -20.31
N ASP A 90 3.50 -5.09 -21.60
CA ASP A 90 4.82 -5.35 -22.21
C ASP A 90 5.77 -4.16 -21.97
N PRO A 91 6.96 -4.37 -21.36
CA PRO A 91 7.97 -3.32 -21.21
C PRO A 91 8.37 -2.63 -22.51
N LYS A 92 8.20 -3.27 -23.67
CA LYS A 92 8.45 -2.67 -24.98
C LYS A 92 7.49 -1.52 -25.29
N SER A 93 6.23 -1.62 -24.88
CA SER A 93 5.21 -0.57 -25.08
C SER A 93 5.61 0.71 -24.34
N VAL A 94 6.06 0.57 -23.09
CA VAL A 94 6.59 1.70 -22.30
C VAL A 94 7.84 2.29 -22.94
N LYS A 95 8.79 1.47 -23.42
CA LYS A 95 9.99 1.97 -24.11
C LYS A 95 9.65 2.74 -25.39
N ASN A 96 8.71 2.23 -26.19
CA ASN A 96 8.23 2.90 -27.40
C ASN A 96 7.55 4.24 -27.07
N PHE A 97 6.72 4.28 -26.04
CA PHE A 97 6.07 5.50 -25.60
C PHE A 97 7.07 6.55 -25.10
N VAL A 98 8.02 6.15 -24.25
CA VAL A 98 9.05 7.07 -23.74
C VAL A 98 9.94 7.57 -24.88
N ASP A 99 10.34 6.70 -25.81
CA ASP A 99 11.08 7.10 -27.02
C ASP A 99 10.31 8.10 -27.87
N TRP A 100 9.02 7.84 -28.09
CA TRP A 100 8.14 8.76 -28.80
C TRP A 100 8.09 10.13 -28.11
N CYS A 101 7.95 10.16 -26.79
CA CYS A 101 7.92 11.41 -26.02
C CYS A 101 9.24 12.19 -26.17
N VAL A 102 10.38 11.56 -25.87
CA VAL A 102 11.65 12.29 -25.71
C VAL A 102 12.41 12.47 -27.01
N ASN A 103 12.36 11.49 -27.91
CA ASN A 103 13.14 11.47 -29.15
C ASN A 103 12.29 11.85 -30.37
N THR A 104 11.16 11.17 -30.61
CA THR A 104 10.33 11.43 -31.80
C THR A 104 9.63 12.79 -31.73
N ARG A 105 9.07 13.15 -30.57
CA ARG A 105 8.42 14.46 -30.32
C ARG A 105 9.39 15.53 -29.82
N GLY A 106 10.65 15.15 -29.53
CA GLY A 106 11.67 16.07 -29.04
C GLY A 106 11.37 16.72 -27.69
N ARG A 107 10.52 16.12 -26.85
CA ARG A 107 10.09 16.68 -25.55
C ARG A 107 11.09 16.37 -24.44
N ARG A 108 12.37 16.67 -24.66
CA ARG A 108 13.38 16.61 -23.59
C ARG A 108 13.23 17.81 -22.64
N ALA A 109 13.44 17.56 -21.35
CA ALA A 109 13.32 18.54 -20.28
C ALA A 109 14.45 18.40 -19.25
N ASN A 110 14.52 19.34 -18.31
CA ASN A 110 15.47 19.27 -17.19
C ASN A 110 15.07 18.19 -16.17
N ARG A 111 13.77 18.00 -15.97
CA ARG A 111 13.19 17.05 -15.02
C ARG A 111 12.15 16.14 -15.67
N TYR A 112 12.05 14.91 -15.17
CA TYR A 112 11.14 13.90 -15.71
C TYR A 112 10.25 13.31 -14.61
N ALA A 113 8.94 13.32 -14.87
CA ALA A 113 7.96 12.56 -14.11
C ALA A 113 7.39 11.45 -14.98
N LEU A 114 7.38 10.22 -14.47
CA LEU A 114 6.73 9.08 -15.11
C LEU A 114 5.69 8.52 -14.15
N ILE A 115 4.42 8.60 -14.53
CA ILE A 115 3.28 8.19 -13.71
C ILE A 115 2.63 7.00 -14.40
N PHE A 116 2.47 5.89 -13.69
CA PHE A 116 1.71 4.75 -14.17
C PHE A 116 0.33 4.73 -13.55
N SER A 117 -0.69 4.46 -14.36
CA SER A 117 -2.08 4.32 -13.94
C SER A 117 -2.62 2.98 -14.42
N GLY A 118 -3.28 2.25 -13.52
CA GLY A 118 -3.82 0.92 -13.78
C GLY A 118 -3.90 0.06 -12.54
N HIS A 119 -4.31 -1.20 -12.72
CA HIS A 119 -4.35 -2.17 -11.62
C HIS A 119 -2.94 -2.45 -11.08
N SER A 120 -2.88 -2.69 -9.78
CA SER A 120 -1.71 -3.25 -9.12
C SER A 120 -2.14 -4.01 -7.87
N LEU A 121 -1.31 -4.98 -7.49
CA LEU A 121 -1.39 -5.74 -6.25
C LEU A 121 -0.02 -5.74 -5.55
N GLY A 122 0.69 -4.61 -5.65
CA GLY A 122 2.08 -4.47 -5.19
C GLY A 122 3.03 -5.36 -5.97
N PHE A 123 3.79 -6.20 -5.27
CA PHE A 123 4.77 -7.12 -5.88
C PHE A 123 4.14 -8.38 -6.50
N LEU A 124 2.82 -8.59 -6.40
CA LEU A 124 2.17 -9.77 -6.96
C LEU A 124 2.03 -9.65 -8.50
N ASP A 125 2.73 -10.52 -9.24
CA ASP A 125 2.81 -10.55 -10.71
C ASP A 125 1.48 -10.84 -11.46
N LYS A 126 0.33 -10.80 -10.78
CA LYS A 126 -1.00 -11.02 -11.37
C LYS A 126 -1.77 -9.74 -11.67
N GLY A 127 -1.37 -8.62 -11.09
CA GLY A 127 -2.17 -7.38 -11.10
C GLY A 127 -1.58 -6.22 -11.86
N LEU A 128 -0.25 -6.07 -11.86
CA LEU A 128 0.41 -4.84 -12.29
C LEU A 128 0.22 -4.57 -13.78
N PHE A 129 -0.48 -3.47 -14.09
CA PHE A 129 -0.81 -3.02 -15.46
C PHE A 129 -1.44 -4.10 -16.32
N LYS A 130 -2.34 -4.89 -15.71
CA LYS A 130 -3.04 -5.98 -16.37
C LYS A 130 -3.72 -5.51 -17.66
N ASP A 131 -3.37 -6.20 -18.74
CA ASP A 131 -3.93 -6.06 -20.08
C ASP A 131 -4.82 -7.29 -20.36
N GLU A 132 -6.14 -7.05 -20.43
CA GLU A 132 -7.13 -8.11 -20.57
C GLU A 132 -7.15 -8.70 -21.98
N THR A 133 -6.95 -7.89 -23.02
CA THR A 133 -6.92 -8.38 -24.40
C THR A 133 -5.68 -9.23 -24.68
N ALA A 134 -4.56 -9.02 -23.97
CA ALA A 134 -3.36 -9.85 -24.03
C ALA A 134 -3.38 -10.99 -23.00
N GLY A 135 -4.18 -10.88 -21.93
CA GLY A 135 -4.19 -11.82 -20.81
C GLY A 135 -2.90 -11.80 -20.00
N LYS A 136 -2.22 -10.65 -19.94
CA LYS A 136 -0.90 -10.48 -19.33
C LYS A 136 -0.90 -9.39 -18.26
N ALA A 137 -0.01 -9.53 -17.29
CA ALA A 137 0.33 -8.50 -16.33
C ALA A 137 1.86 -8.32 -16.34
N MET A 138 2.33 -7.12 -16.05
CA MET A 138 3.75 -6.83 -15.94
C MET A 138 4.27 -7.40 -14.63
N LYS A 139 5.49 -7.95 -14.63
CA LYS A 139 6.15 -8.32 -13.39
C LYS A 139 6.85 -7.12 -12.77
N ILE A 140 6.95 -7.08 -11.45
CA ILE A 140 7.67 -5.99 -10.78
C ILE A 140 9.16 -5.97 -11.14
N GLU A 141 9.76 -7.14 -11.37
CA GLU A 141 11.15 -7.29 -11.86
C GLU A 141 11.32 -6.72 -13.27
N ASP A 142 10.37 -6.97 -14.17
CA ASP A 142 10.37 -6.40 -15.52
C ASP A 142 10.25 -4.87 -15.47
N LEU A 143 9.40 -4.34 -14.58
CA LEU A 143 9.29 -2.90 -14.36
C LEU A 143 10.61 -2.31 -13.83
N PHE A 144 11.30 -2.97 -12.90
CA PHE A 144 12.62 -2.52 -12.43
C PHE A 144 13.62 -2.38 -13.58
N PHE A 145 13.80 -3.43 -14.39
CA PHE A 145 14.75 -3.40 -15.50
C PHE A 145 14.33 -2.42 -16.59
N LEU A 146 13.03 -2.25 -16.80
CA LEU A 146 12.47 -1.23 -17.67
C LEU A 146 12.90 0.17 -17.20
N ILE A 147 12.58 0.56 -15.96
CA ILE A 147 12.93 1.90 -15.45
C ILE A 147 14.45 2.10 -15.48
N GLN A 148 15.23 1.10 -15.08
CA GLN A 148 16.69 1.14 -15.19
C GLN A 148 17.12 1.42 -16.64
N ARG A 149 16.55 0.72 -17.63
CA ARG A 149 16.85 0.94 -19.06
C ARG A 149 16.49 2.35 -19.54
N LEU A 150 15.43 2.97 -19.00
CA LEU A 150 15.02 4.32 -19.39
C LEU A 150 16.05 5.39 -18.97
N ILE A 151 16.63 5.25 -17.78
CA ILE A 151 17.48 6.27 -17.16
C ILE A 151 18.96 6.17 -17.52
N LEU A 152 19.41 5.03 -18.08
CA LEU A 152 20.82 4.80 -18.36
C LEU A 152 21.37 5.71 -19.46
N PRO A 153 22.53 6.37 -19.25
CA PRO A 153 23.15 7.22 -20.27
C PRO A 153 23.79 6.36 -21.38
N LYS A 154 23.97 6.95 -22.57
CA LYS A 154 24.51 6.28 -23.77
C LYS A 154 25.77 5.47 -23.50
N LYS A 155 26.70 6.00 -22.70
CA LYS A 155 27.97 5.34 -22.37
C LYS A 155 27.77 4.02 -21.61
N GLN A 156 26.80 3.97 -20.70
CA GLN A 156 26.50 2.75 -19.95
C GLN A 156 25.73 1.75 -20.82
N LEU A 157 24.75 2.22 -21.59
CA LEU A 157 24.05 1.38 -22.58
C LEU A 157 25.02 0.73 -23.57
N ALA A 158 26.01 1.47 -24.07
CA ALA A 158 27.02 0.94 -24.98
C ALA A 158 27.89 -0.17 -24.35
N LYS A 159 28.09 -0.15 -23.02
CA LYS A 159 28.78 -1.23 -22.31
C LYS A 159 27.90 -2.47 -22.17
N LEU A 160 26.62 -2.28 -21.85
CA LEU A 160 25.65 -3.39 -21.72
C LEU A 160 25.36 -4.06 -23.06
N ALA A 161 25.35 -3.30 -24.16
CA ALA A 161 25.16 -3.80 -25.51
C ALA A 161 26.43 -4.41 -26.14
N LYS A 162 27.45 -4.75 -25.34
CA LYS A 162 28.68 -5.38 -25.86
C LYS A 162 28.34 -6.78 -26.37
N GLY A 163 28.53 -7.00 -27.67
CA GLY A 163 28.17 -8.26 -28.35
C GLY A 163 26.91 -8.16 -29.21
N LEU A 164 26.16 -7.05 -29.12
CA LEU A 164 25.09 -6.75 -30.06
C LEU A 164 25.65 -6.02 -31.29
N GLU A 165 25.06 -6.28 -32.46
CA GLU A 165 25.42 -5.68 -33.74
C GLU A 165 24.19 -5.14 -34.49
N GLY A 166 24.42 -4.35 -35.55
CA GLY A 166 23.36 -3.86 -36.43
C GLY A 166 22.26 -3.04 -35.75
N GLU A 167 21.02 -3.21 -36.22
CA GLU A 167 19.83 -2.50 -35.75
C GLU A 167 19.52 -2.76 -34.27
N GLU A 168 19.79 -3.98 -33.79
CA GLU A 168 19.60 -4.32 -32.39
C GLU A 168 20.53 -3.52 -31.49
N ARG A 169 21.81 -3.41 -31.84
CA ARG A 169 22.73 -2.55 -31.10
C ARG A 169 22.29 -1.09 -31.14
N ALA A 170 21.85 -0.60 -32.29
CA ALA A 170 21.37 0.78 -32.42
C ALA A 170 20.21 1.03 -31.46
N ARG A 171 19.19 0.17 -31.48
CA ARG A 171 18.02 0.23 -30.59
C ARG A 171 18.39 0.15 -29.12
N GLU A 172 19.21 -0.82 -28.72
CA GLU A 172 19.57 -1.01 -27.31
C GLU A 172 20.52 0.07 -26.78
N THR A 173 21.20 0.81 -27.67
CA THR A 173 22.06 1.95 -27.29
C THR A 173 21.42 3.32 -27.45
N THR A 174 20.18 3.39 -27.98
CA THR A 174 19.40 4.63 -28.03
C THR A 174 19.09 5.11 -26.61
N PRO A 175 19.58 6.31 -26.22
CA PRO A 175 19.23 6.91 -24.94
C PRO A 175 17.78 7.37 -24.98
N LEU A 176 17.03 6.97 -23.95
CA LEU A 176 15.67 7.43 -23.72
C LEU A 176 15.75 8.68 -22.86
N ILE A 177 15.45 8.58 -21.57
CA ILE A 177 15.58 9.68 -20.61
C ILE A 177 17.06 9.99 -20.40
N GLY A 178 17.87 8.97 -20.06
CA GLY A 178 19.33 9.09 -19.93
C GLY A 178 19.80 9.85 -18.67
N GLN A 179 18.89 10.09 -17.73
CA GLN A 179 19.12 10.64 -16.39
C GLN A 179 18.10 10.01 -15.43
N HIS A 180 18.33 10.13 -14.11
CA HIS A 180 17.39 9.66 -13.10
C HIS A 180 16.02 10.33 -13.27
N LEU A 181 14.96 9.61 -12.89
CA LEU A 181 13.63 10.18 -12.77
C LEU A 181 13.58 11.10 -11.54
N ASP A 182 12.92 12.24 -11.69
CA ASP A 182 12.63 13.11 -10.56
C ASP A 182 11.44 12.56 -9.77
N ILE A 183 10.38 12.14 -10.48
CA ILE A 183 9.17 11.58 -9.88
C ILE A 183 8.80 10.28 -10.60
N LEU A 184 8.64 9.21 -9.82
CA LEU A 184 7.96 7.98 -10.23
C LEU A 184 6.63 7.89 -9.47
N GLY A 185 5.52 7.96 -10.19
CA GLY A 185 4.17 7.93 -9.61
C GLY A 185 3.44 6.64 -9.91
N PHE A 186 2.68 6.14 -8.94
CA PHE A 186 1.77 5.01 -9.14
C PHE A 186 0.34 5.39 -8.75
N ASP A 187 -0.46 5.70 -9.76
CA ASP A 187 -1.93 5.75 -9.70
C ASP A 187 -2.48 4.32 -9.76
N SER A 188 -2.06 3.53 -8.77
CA SER A 188 -2.30 2.10 -8.65
C SER A 188 -2.28 1.69 -7.16
N CYS A 189 -3.09 0.69 -6.82
CA CYS A 189 -3.21 0.21 -5.45
C CYS A 189 -1.93 -0.45 -4.93
N VAL A 190 -1.68 -0.37 -3.62
CA VAL A 190 -0.71 -1.18 -2.87
C VAL A 190 0.73 -1.07 -3.40
N MET A 191 1.13 0.11 -3.86
CA MET A 191 2.52 0.38 -4.29
C MET A 191 3.37 1.01 -3.19
N GLY A 192 2.73 1.45 -2.10
CA GLY A 192 3.32 2.04 -0.91
C GLY A 192 3.90 1.00 0.04
N MET A 193 4.67 0.05 -0.48
CA MET A 193 5.30 -1.02 0.31
C MET A 193 6.81 -0.79 0.47
N LEU A 194 7.37 -1.16 1.62
CA LEU A 194 8.81 -1.11 1.90
C LEU A 194 9.61 -1.84 0.80
N GLU A 195 9.13 -3.02 0.41
CA GLU A 195 9.77 -3.88 -0.56
C GLU A 195 9.80 -3.26 -1.96
N VAL A 196 8.73 -2.54 -2.32
CA VAL A 196 8.61 -1.79 -3.57
C VAL A 196 9.52 -0.55 -3.53
N GLY A 197 9.54 0.21 -2.43
CA GLY A 197 10.43 1.37 -2.31
C GLY A 197 11.91 0.98 -2.39
N TYR A 198 12.32 -0.10 -1.70
CA TYR A 198 13.68 -0.63 -1.77
C TYR A 198 14.06 -1.04 -3.20
N GLN A 199 13.10 -1.58 -3.97
CA GLN A 199 13.29 -2.00 -5.35
C GLN A 199 13.71 -0.83 -6.27
N PHE A 200 13.16 0.37 -6.06
CA PHE A 200 13.35 1.51 -6.96
C PHE A 200 14.27 2.61 -6.42
N GLN A 201 14.86 2.43 -5.23
CA GLN A 201 15.60 3.46 -4.50
C GLN A 201 16.74 4.15 -5.27
N HIS A 202 17.37 3.46 -6.23
CA HIS A 202 18.47 4.02 -7.03
C HIS A 202 18.03 4.49 -8.41
N LEU A 203 16.73 4.46 -8.74
CA LEU A 203 16.22 4.75 -10.07
C LEU A 203 15.49 6.09 -10.17
N THR A 204 15.00 6.61 -9.05
CA THR A 204 14.21 7.84 -8.97
C THR A 204 14.52 8.60 -7.69
N GLN A 205 14.40 9.93 -7.72
CA GLN A 205 14.60 10.77 -6.53
C GLN A 205 13.41 10.70 -5.57
N THR A 206 12.20 10.67 -6.12
CA THR A 206 10.96 10.73 -5.35
C THR A 206 9.94 9.74 -5.91
N MET A 207 9.15 9.17 -5.01
CA MET A 207 8.00 8.32 -5.37
C MET A 207 6.71 8.85 -4.76
N ILE A 208 5.59 8.63 -5.46
CA ILE A 208 4.24 8.94 -4.99
C ILE A 208 3.40 7.68 -5.13
N VAL A 209 2.86 7.19 -4.01
CA VAL A 209 2.31 5.84 -3.87
C VAL A 209 1.19 5.78 -2.83
N SER A 210 0.35 4.75 -2.89
CA SER A 210 -0.62 4.40 -1.84
C SER A 210 -0.29 3.03 -1.23
N GLU A 211 -0.42 2.92 0.08
CA GLU A 211 -0.35 1.67 0.84
C GLU A 211 -1.60 0.81 0.61
N GLY A 212 -2.77 1.47 0.52
CA GLY A 212 -4.07 0.86 0.34
C GLY A 212 -4.59 0.91 -1.10
N SER A 213 -5.90 1.04 -1.21
CA SER A 213 -6.60 1.08 -2.50
C SER A 213 -6.71 2.52 -3.00
N VAL A 214 -6.46 2.73 -4.29
CA VAL A 214 -6.77 3.97 -5.00
C VAL A 214 -8.17 3.85 -5.62
N PRO A 215 -9.03 4.89 -5.58
CA PRO A 215 -10.33 4.87 -6.25
C PRO A 215 -10.20 4.62 -7.75
N SER A 216 -11.22 4.04 -8.40
CA SER A 216 -11.17 3.77 -9.85
C SER A 216 -11.04 5.04 -10.70
N ALA A 217 -11.59 6.16 -10.21
CA ALA A 217 -11.39 7.50 -10.77
C ALA A 217 -9.91 7.95 -10.78
N GLY A 218 -9.06 7.26 -10.04
CA GLY A 218 -7.62 7.47 -9.98
C GLY A 218 -7.24 8.80 -9.36
N TRP A 219 -6.12 9.32 -9.82
CA TRP A 219 -5.58 10.59 -9.39
C TRP A 219 -6.33 11.79 -10.02
N SER A 220 -6.44 12.89 -9.26
CA SER A 220 -6.95 14.16 -9.81
C SER A 220 -5.83 14.88 -10.57
N TYR A 221 -5.54 14.43 -11.80
CA TYR A 221 -4.44 14.94 -12.65
C TYR A 221 -4.45 16.46 -12.85
N ALA A 222 -5.64 17.08 -12.86
CA ALA A 222 -5.77 18.53 -12.89
C ALA A 222 -4.96 19.23 -11.77
N LYS A 223 -5.10 18.74 -10.54
CA LYS A 223 -4.41 19.29 -9.36
C LYS A 223 -2.91 19.00 -9.34
N ILE A 224 -2.54 17.87 -9.93
CA ILE A 224 -1.15 17.40 -10.03
C ILE A 224 -0.38 18.29 -10.99
N LEU A 225 -0.92 18.44 -12.20
CA LEU A 225 -0.37 19.31 -13.23
C LEU A 225 -0.38 20.78 -12.78
N GLY A 226 -1.41 21.19 -12.04
CA GLY A 226 -1.48 22.49 -11.35
C GLY A 226 -0.37 22.69 -10.32
N SER A 227 -0.04 21.67 -9.53
CA SER A 227 1.07 21.73 -8.54
C SER A 227 2.45 21.84 -9.19
N LEU A 228 2.55 21.37 -10.44
CA LEU A 228 3.71 21.49 -11.32
C LEU A 228 3.70 22.81 -12.13
N CYS A 229 2.68 23.67 -11.99
CA CYS A 229 2.66 25.04 -12.52
C CYS A 229 3.40 26.00 -11.57
N GLY A 230 4.35 26.77 -12.09
CA GLY A 230 4.84 27.99 -11.45
C GLY A 230 5.94 27.79 -10.41
N GLY A 231 7.11 28.37 -10.69
CA GLY A 231 8.17 28.61 -9.71
C GLY A 231 9.25 27.51 -9.59
N LYS A 232 10.37 27.87 -8.96
CA LYS A 232 11.52 27.01 -8.67
C LYS A 232 11.26 26.08 -7.48
N ARG A 233 10.17 25.31 -7.47
CA ARG A 233 9.93 24.32 -6.41
C ARG A 233 10.88 23.13 -6.57
N SER A 234 11.35 22.60 -5.44
CA SER A 234 12.09 21.34 -5.43
C SER A 234 11.15 20.17 -5.76
N THR A 235 11.72 19.07 -6.27
CA THR A 235 10.97 17.85 -6.58
C THR A 235 10.23 17.30 -5.34
N LYS A 236 10.87 17.37 -4.17
CA LYS A 236 10.30 16.94 -2.88
C LYS A 236 9.08 17.78 -2.47
N GLU A 237 9.14 19.10 -2.64
CA GLU A 237 8.00 19.99 -2.35
C GLU A 237 6.82 19.75 -3.29
N VAL A 238 7.10 19.48 -4.57
CA VAL A 238 6.06 19.16 -5.56
C VAL A 238 5.34 17.86 -5.16
N ALA A 239 6.07 16.82 -4.80
CA ALA A 239 5.47 15.54 -4.40
C ALA A 239 4.71 15.64 -3.07
N ALA A 240 5.23 16.37 -2.08
CA ALA A 240 4.47 16.63 -0.85
C ALA A 240 3.19 17.44 -1.14
N ASN A 241 3.26 18.47 -1.99
CA ASN A 241 2.06 19.25 -2.33
C ASN A 241 1.02 18.43 -3.10
N PHE A 242 1.47 17.50 -3.94
CA PHE A 242 0.61 16.53 -4.60
C PHE A 242 -0.22 15.77 -3.58
N VAL A 243 0.42 15.17 -2.58
CA VAL A 243 -0.25 14.29 -1.61
C VAL A 243 -1.29 15.09 -0.85
N LYS A 244 -0.91 16.30 -0.41
CA LYS A 244 -1.82 17.22 0.26
C LYS A 244 -3.07 17.55 -0.57
N GLU A 245 -2.90 17.92 -1.84
CA GLU A 245 -4.03 18.30 -2.71
C GLU A 245 -4.87 17.11 -3.17
N PHE A 246 -4.26 15.92 -3.29
CA PHE A 246 -4.96 14.68 -3.54
C PHE A 246 -5.90 14.36 -2.38
N ILE A 247 -5.38 14.26 -1.15
CA ILE A 247 -6.20 13.93 0.03
C ILE A 247 -7.29 14.99 0.23
N ARG A 248 -6.97 16.30 0.11
CA ARG A 248 -7.98 17.38 0.16
C ARG A 248 -9.08 17.25 -0.90
N GLY A 249 -8.75 16.64 -2.03
CA GLY A 249 -9.73 16.34 -3.07
C GLY A 249 -10.71 15.25 -2.69
N GLN A 250 -10.29 14.31 -1.85
CA GLN A 250 -11.07 13.13 -1.51
C GLN A 250 -12.09 13.38 -0.39
N ASP A 251 -11.96 14.49 0.35
CA ASP A 251 -12.87 14.89 1.43
C ASP A 251 -14.36 14.84 1.05
N LYS A 252 -14.68 15.25 -0.19
CA LYS A 252 -16.06 15.28 -0.69
C LYS A 252 -16.63 13.88 -0.93
N PHE A 253 -15.77 12.89 -1.11
CA PHE A 253 -16.16 11.51 -1.40
C PHE A 253 -16.26 10.65 -0.13
N ILE A 254 -15.87 11.18 1.04
CA ILE A 254 -16.07 10.53 2.34
C ILE A 254 -17.55 10.19 2.57
N VAL A 255 -18.46 11.09 2.16
CA VAL A 255 -19.93 10.86 2.27
C VAL A 255 -20.37 9.65 1.43
N GLY A 256 -19.64 9.33 0.36
CA GLY A 256 -19.85 8.12 -0.45
C GLY A 256 -19.18 6.86 0.12
N GLY A 257 -18.58 6.93 1.31
CA GLY A 257 -17.85 5.83 1.93
C GLY A 257 -16.45 5.58 1.35
N VAL A 258 -15.94 6.49 0.53
CA VAL A 258 -14.61 6.36 -0.06
C VAL A 258 -13.56 6.72 0.99
N THR A 259 -12.59 5.82 1.17
CA THR A 259 -11.39 6.06 1.98
C THR A 259 -10.16 5.97 1.08
N VAL A 260 -9.20 6.87 1.27
CA VAL A 260 -7.93 6.88 0.53
C VAL A 260 -6.75 7.16 1.46
N ASP A 261 -5.58 6.68 1.06
CA ASP A 261 -4.29 7.06 1.58
C ASP A 261 -3.36 7.45 0.42
N MET A 262 -2.33 8.24 0.71
CA MET A 262 -1.28 8.56 -0.25
C MET A 262 -0.04 9.06 0.48
N ALA A 263 1.13 8.67 -0.01
CA ALA A 263 2.41 9.11 0.51
C ALA A 263 3.37 9.56 -0.60
N ALA A 264 4.24 10.50 -0.23
CA ALA A 264 5.38 10.96 -1.02
C ALA A 264 6.66 10.56 -0.29
N TRP A 265 7.56 9.88 -1.00
CA TRP A 265 8.81 9.36 -0.45
C TRP A 265 10.03 10.03 -1.06
N ASP A 266 11.02 10.27 -0.23
CA ASP A 266 12.37 10.67 -0.62
C ASP A 266 13.28 9.43 -0.68
N LEU A 267 13.63 9.01 -1.89
CA LEU A 267 14.45 7.81 -2.11
C LEU A 267 15.94 8.09 -2.10
N GLU A 268 16.35 9.36 -2.28
CA GLU A 268 17.76 9.75 -2.13
C GLU A 268 18.25 9.56 -0.68
N SER A 269 17.32 9.60 0.28
CA SER A 269 17.61 9.67 1.72
C SER A 269 17.68 8.32 2.45
N GLY A 270 17.41 7.17 1.79
CA GLY A 270 17.86 5.89 2.34
C GLY A 270 16.80 4.82 2.66
N PHE A 271 16.10 4.29 1.66
CA PHE A 271 15.32 3.05 1.84
C PHE A 271 16.18 1.85 2.29
N ASN A 272 17.48 1.86 1.97
CA ASN A 272 18.43 0.88 2.47
C ASN A 272 18.57 0.94 4.00
N GLU A 273 18.68 2.14 4.58
CA GLU A 273 18.79 2.38 6.01
C GLU A 273 17.53 1.95 6.75
N LEU A 274 16.35 2.30 6.23
CA LEU A 274 15.07 1.80 6.76
C LEU A 274 15.00 0.28 6.73
N ALA A 275 15.40 -0.32 5.62
CA ALA A 275 15.38 -1.76 5.46
C ALA A 275 16.40 -2.45 6.40
N ASN A 276 17.56 -1.85 6.67
CA ASN A 276 18.53 -2.35 7.66
C ASN A 276 17.99 -2.24 9.10
N ALA A 277 17.32 -1.12 9.44
CA ALA A 277 16.68 -0.97 10.75
C ALA A 277 15.58 -2.03 10.93
N PHE A 278 14.82 -2.31 9.87
CA PHE A 278 13.78 -3.32 9.86
C PHE A 278 14.34 -4.75 9.95
N ASP A 279 15.52 -5.02 9.37
CA ASP A 279 16.21 -6.31 9.57
C ASP A 279 16.63 -6.50 11.03
N GLY A 280 17.14 -5.44 11.67
CA GLY A 280 17.45 -5.47 13.10
C GLY A 280 16.21 -5.83 13.93
N LEU A 281 15.06 -5.19 13.63
CA LEU A 281 13.78 -5.51 14.26
C LEU A 281 13.35 -6.97 14.00
N SER A 282 13.53 -7.46 12.78
CA SER A 282 13.23 -8.85 12.41
C SER A 282 14.05 -9.83 13.25
N GLN A 283 15.35 -9.56 13.40
CA GLN A 283 16.26 -10.42 14.16
C GLN A 283 15.87 -10.49 15.64
N VAL A 284 15.64 -9.35 16.29
CA VAL A 284 15.27 -9.36 17.72
C VAL A 284 13.90 -10.02 17.95
N LEU A 285 12.97 -9.89 17.00
CA LEU A 285 11.69 -10.59 17.05
C LEU A 285 11.90 -12.11 17.01
N ILE A 286 12.78 -12.61 16.16
CA ILE A 286 13.15 -14.04 16.11
C ILE A 286 13.83 -14.48 17.41
N ASP A 287 14.71 -13.64 17.96
CA ASP A 287 15.43 -13.94 19.20
C ASP A 287 14.48 -14.14 20.39
N CYS A 288 13.33 -13.46 20.39
CA CYS A 288 12.26 -13.68 21.38
C CYS A 288 11.67 -15.10 21.36
N PHE A 289 11.87 -15.87 20.28
CA PHE A 289 11.33 -17.23 20.12
C PHE A 289 12.38 -18.34 20.25
N GLN A 290 13.64 -18.04 20.60
CA GLN A 290 14.69 -19.08 20.70
C GLN A 290 14.49 -20.10 21.83
N HIS A 291 13.65 -19.77 22.83
CA HIS A 291 13.43 -20.63 24.00
C HIS A 291 11.93 -20.82 24.27
N GLU A 292 11.32 -21.89 23.73
CA GLU A 292 9.87 -22.21 23.88
C GLU A 292 9.35 -22.23 25.33
N GLY A 293 10.21 -22.58 26.28
CA GLY A 293 9.87 -22.61 27.70
C GLY A 293 9.88 -21.24 28.39
N SER A 294 10.45 -20.21 27.75
CA SER A 294 10.66 -18.90 28.36
C SER A 294 9.36 -18.09 28.48
N LEU A 295 9.33 -17.20 29.46
CA LEU A 295 8.23 -16.25 29.62
C LEU A 295 8.14 -15.31 28.41
N ILE A 296 9.28 -14.84 27.90
CA ILE A 296 9.36 -13.95 26.73
C ILE A 296 8.74 -14.59 25.49
N TYR A 297 9.04 -15.87 25.22
CA TYR A 297 8.42 -16.58 24.10
C TYR A 297 6.88 -16.48 24.15
N ARG A 298 6.29 -16.79 25.31
CA ARG A 298 4.83 -16.81 25.49
C ARG A 298 4.22 -15.42 25.43
N GLN A 299 4.90 -14.42 25.99
CA GLN A 299 4.42 -13.04 25.95
C GLN A 299 4.55 -12.45 24.55
N MET A 300 5.69 -12.66 23.87
CA MET A 300 5.90 -12.18 22.52
C MET A 300 4.89 -12.78 21.53
N ALA A 301 4.56 -14.08 21.65
CA ALA A 301 3.50 -14.70 20.85
C ALA A 301 2.15 -13.98 21.00
N ARG A 302 1.81 -13.51 22.21
CA ARG A 302 0.58 -12.75 22.47
C ARG A 302 0.68 -11.32 21.95
N ILE A 303 1.79 -10.65 22.24
CA ILE A 303 2.07 -9.27 21.82
C ILE A 303 1.93 -9.18 20.30
N ILE A 304 2.65 -10.02 19.54
CA ILE A 304 2.68 -9.91 18.09
C ILE A 304 1.31 -10.20 17.45
N LEU A 305 0.54 -11.15 17.99
CA LEU A 305 -0.83 -11.42 17.53
C LEU A 305 -1.76 -10.22 17.78
N GLN A 306 -1.68 -9.62 18.96
CA GLN A 306 -2.47 -8.45 19.32
C GLN A 306 -2.09 -7.23 18.49
N VAL A 307 -0.79 -7.03 18.26
CA VAL A 307 -0.26 -5.95 17.40
C VAL A 307 -0.75 -6.15 15.97
N HIS A 308 -0.57 -7.33 15.37
CA HIS A 308 -1.05 -7.61 14.01
C HIS A 308 -2.56 -7.38 13.91
N TRP A 309 -3.35 -7.83 14.90
CA TRP A 309 -4.79 -7.61 14.92
C TRP A 309 -5.19 -6.11 14.95
N LYS A 310 -4.48 -5.30 15.74
CA LYS A 310 -4.81 -3.87 15.92
C LYS A 310 -4.26 -2.99 14.80
N CYS A 311 -3.18 -3.40 14.16
CA CYS A 311 -2.45 -2.60 13.19
C CYS A 311 -3.32 -2.28 11.97
N GLN A 312 -3.17 -1.07 11.44
CA GLN A 312 -3.72 -0.71 10.14
C GLN A 312 -3.27 -1.71 9.08
N SER A 313 -4.25 -2.29 8.39
CA SER A 313 -4.02 -3.31 7.39
C SER A 313 -4.51 -2.87 6.01
N TYR A 314 -4.00 -3.56 4.99
CA TYR A 314 -4.32 -3.32 3.60
C TYR A 314 -4.47 -4.64 2.83
N MET A 315 -5.18 -4.57 1.70
CA MET A 315 -5.28 -5.67 0.72
C MET A 315 -5.67 -7.02 1.34
N TYR A 316 -6.83 -7.07 2.01
CA TYR A 316 -7.32 -8.29 2.69
C TYR A 316 -6.36 -8.81 3.76
N ASP A 317 -5.84 -7.88 4.57
CA ASP A 317 -4.92 -8.16 5.68
C ASP A 317 -3.67 -8.94 5.24
N GLN A 318 -3.15 -8.63 4.05
CA GLN A 318 -1.88 -9.16 3.57
C GLN A 318 -0.70 -8.23 3.88
N ASN A 319 -0.98 -6.95 4.06
CA ASN A 319 0.01 -5.94 4.39
C ASN A 319 -0.45 -5.14 5.59
N ILE A 320 0.50 -4.63 6.35
CA ILE A 320 0.23 -3.72 7.46
C ILE A 320 1.05 -2.44 7.34
N ASP A 321 0.60 -1.38 8.00
CA ASP A 321 1.36 -0.14 8.13
C ASP A 321 2.58 -0.33 9.04
N LEU A 322 3.77 0.01 8.54
CA LEU A 322 5.03 -0.22 9.25
C LEU A 322 5.21 0.71 10.47
N GLY A 323 4.73 1.95 10.37
CA GLY A 323 4.81 2.92 11.47
C GLY A 323 3.89 2.53 12.62
N ASP A 324 2.63 2.21 12.30
CA ASP A 324 1.62 1.78 13.26
C ASP A 324 2.03 0.46 13.94
N PHE A 325 2.57 -0.48 13.17
CA PHE A 325 3.16 -1.71 13.69
C PHE A 325 4.21 -1.45 14.77
N CYS A 326 5.20 -0.60 14.46
CA CYS A 326 6.28 -0.29 15.38
C CYS A 326 5.77 0.41 16.65
N HIS A 327 4.78 1.30 16.52
CA HIS A 327 4.18 1.98 17.66
C HIS A 327 3.41 1.02 18.58
N LEU A 328 2.55 0.19 18.01
CA LEU A 328 1.78 -0.80 18.76
C LEU A 328 2.73 -1.79 19.44
N LEU A 329 3.75 -2.27 18.73
CA LEU A 329 4.74 -3.19 19.27
C LEU A 329 5.53 -2.59 20.43
N GLN A 330 5.95 -1.31 20.32
CA GLN A 330 6.58 -0.59 21.43
C GLN A 330 5.67 -0.50 22.65
N ALA A 331 4.42 -0.10 22.46
CA ALA A 331 3.46 0.10 23.54
C ALA A 331 3.17 -1.22 24.29
N GLU A 332 2.94 -2.30 23.56
CA GLU A 332 2.65 -3.62 24.14
C GLU A 332 3.89 -4.21 24.84
N CYS A 333 5.09 -4.09 24.24
CA CYS A 333 6.33 -4.52 24.89
C CYS A 333 6.60 -3.75 26.18
N LYS A 334 6.34 -2.44 26.20
CA LYS A 334 6.47 -1.61 27.40
C LYS A 334 5.48 -2.03 28.49
N SER A 335 4.21 -2.22 28.15
CA SER A 335 3.17 -2.66 29.10
C SER A 335 3.56 -3.99 29.75
N VAL A 336 3.98 -4.96 28.96
CA VAL A 336 4.41 -6.26 29.47
C VAL A 336 5.69 -6.13 30.32
N ALA A 337 6.64 -5.29 29.92
CA ALA A 337 7.85 -5.06 30.71
C ALA A 337 7.54 -4.49 32.11
N GLU A 338 6.58 -3.56 32.20
CA GLU A 338 6.11 -2.98 33.46
C GLU A 338 5.38 -4.02 34.33
N GLU A 339 4.55 -4.87 33.74
CA GLU A 339 3.85 -5.96 34.44
C GLU A 339 4.81 -7.02 35.01
N LEU A 340 5.90 -7.31 34.31
CA LEU A 340 6.87 -8.32 34.73
C LEU A 340 7.81 -7.84 35.85
N GLY A 341 7.87 -6.53 36.13
CA GLY A 341 8.49 -5.99 37.35
C GLY A 341 10.00 -6.22 37.53
N GLY A 342 10.72 -6.63 36.48
CA GLY A 342 12.15 -6.95 36.53
C GLY A 342 12.45 -8.45 36.61
N GLY A 343 12.90 -9.05 35.51
CA GLY A 343 13.28 -10.47 35.38
C GLY A 343 14.09 -10.76 34.09
N GLU A 344 14.61 -11.98 33.96
CA GLU A 344 15.36 -12.41 32.77
C GLU A 344 14.52 -12.27 31.48
N GLY A 345 15.12 -11.72 30.42
CA GLY A 345 14.50 -11.56 29.11
C GLY A 345 13.86 -10.19 28.82
N LEU A 346 13.78 -9.28 29.79
CA LEU A 346 13.36 -7.89 29.57
C LEU A 346 14.26 -7.14 28.58
N GLU A 347 15.53 -7.53 28.48
CA GLU A 347 16.49 -6.97 27.53
C GLU A 347 16.01 -7.14 26.08
N LEU A 348 15.33 -8.26 25.76
CA LEU A 348 14.75 -8.48 24.43
C LEU A 348 13.56 -7.56 24.17
N LEU A 349 12.67 -7.36 25.16
CA LEU A 349 11.55 -6.42 25.02
C LEU A 349 12.05 -4.97 24.89
N GLN A 350 13.14 -4.62 25.57
CA GLN A 350 13.78 -3.31 25.42
C GLN A 350 14.44 -3.18 24.03
N ALA A 351 15.15 -4.21 23.56
CA ALA A 351 15.77 -4.20 22.23
C ALA A 351 14.71 -4.09 21.11
N VAL A 352 13.56 -4.77 21.24
CA VAL A 352 12.41 -4.57 20.33
C VAL A 352 11.97 -3.11 20.32
N GLN A 353 11.81 -2.49 21.50
CA GLN A 353 11.39 -1.09 21.58
C GLN A 353 12.41 -0.14 20.93
N GLU A 354 13.71 -0.35 21.15
CA GLU A 354 14.79 0.44 20.57
C GLU A 354 14.82 0.30 19.04
N LEU A 355 14.67 -0.92 18.52
CA LEU A 355 14.67 -1.18 17.08
C LEU A 355 13.42 -0.67 16.38
N CYS A 356 12.24 -0.74 17.02
CA CYS A 356 11.07 -0.02 16.54
C CYS A 356 11.32 1.50 16.46
N GLN A 357 12.03 2.08 17.44
CA GLN A 357 12.35 3.51 17.40
C GLN A 357 13.30 3.85 16.25
N CYS A 358 14.25 2.96 15.93
CA CYS A 358 15.11 3.09 14.77
C CYS A 358 14.29 3.10 13.47
N VAL A 359 13.37 2.14 13.29
CA VAL A 359 12.48 2.07 12.11
C VAL A 359 11.66 3.34 11.98
N LEU A 360 11.02 3.81 13.05
CA LEU A 360 10.26 5.07 13.07
C LEU A 360 11.14 6.26 12.67
N SER A 361 12.36 6.34 13.19
CA SER A 361 13.29 7.43 12.87
C SER A 361 13.72 7.44 11.40
N GLU A 362 13.83 6.27 10.75
CA GLU A 362 14.09 6.19 9.31
C GLU A 362 12.85 6.53 8.48
N LEU A 363 11.65 6.12 8.92
CA LEU A 363 10.39 6.53 8.30
C LEU A 363 10.22 8.07 8.29
N GLU A 364 10.55 8.75 9.39
CA GLU A 364 10.50 10.23 9.47
C GLU A 364 11.38 10.92 8.41
N LYS A 365 12.50 10.29 8.01
CA LYS A 365 13.41 10.85 7.00
C LYS A 365 12.91 10.62 5.58
N ILE A 366 12.33 9.45 5.34
CA ILE A 366 11.92 8.99 4.02
C ILE A 366 10.56 9.55 3.61
N VAL A 367 9.60 9.57 4.54
CA VAL A 367 8.23 10.00 4.24
C VAL A 367 8.15 11.53 4.26
N LEU A 368 8.17 12.14 3.07
CA LEU A 368 8.06 13.59 2.91
C LEU A 368 6.71 14.11 3.38
N LEU A 369 5.65 13.37 3.01
CA LEU A 369 4.28 13.59 3.43
C LEU A 369 3.52 12.27 3.31
N SER A 370 2.74 11.93 4.34
CA SER A 370 1.67 10.94 4.24
C SER A 370 0.35 11.62 4.60
N GLY A 371 -0.74 11.16 4.01
CA GLY A 371 -2.08 11.64 4.33
C GLY A 371 -3.14 10.61 3.98
N PHE A 372 -4.29 10.76 4.62
CA PHE A 372 -5.45 9.90 4.41
C PHE A 372 -6.74 10.71 4.53
N SER A 373 -7.80 10.21 3.90
CA SER A 373 -9.15 10.76 3.96
C SER A 373 -10.13 9.60 4.16
N GLY A 374 -11.04 9.72 5.14
CA GLY A 374 -11.95 8.65 5.54
C GLY A 374 -11.38 7.75 6.65
N GLY A 375 -12.26 6.97 7.28
CA GLY A 375 -11.92 6.19 8.48
C GLY A 375 -11.15 4.88 8.25
N GLY A 376 -11.17 4.34 7.02
CA GLY A 376 -10.56 3.04 6.72
C GLY A 376 -9.03 3.00 6.73
N TYR A 377 -8.36 4.15 6.61
CA TYR A 377 -6.91 4.31 6.51
C TYR A 377 -6.37 5.32 7.53
N GLN A 378 -7.07 5.44 8.67
CA GLN A 378 -6.83 6.49 9.66
C GLN A 378 -5.51 6.39 10.42
N TYR A 379 -4.81 5.26 10.31
CA TYR A 379 -3.48 5.06 10.90
C TYR A 379 -2.41 4.78 9.83
N SER A 380 -2.64 5.22 8.58
CA SER A 380 -1.62 5.20 7.53
C SER A 380 -0.51 6.21 7.80
N ASN A 381 0.72 5.73 7.82
CA ASN A 381 1.97 6.47 8.07
C ASN A 381 2.85 6.56 6.81
N GLY A 382 2.41 5.96 5.71
CA GLY A 382 2.94 6.15 4.37
C GLY A 382 3.79 4.99 3.85
N VAL A 383 4.09 3.96 4.65
CA VAL A 383 4.85 2.78 4.21
C VAL A 383 4.25 1.54 4.86
N SER A 384 3.80 0.62 4.02
CA SER A 384 3.33 -0.69 4.42
C SER A 384 4.42 -1.77 4.26
N VAL A 385 4.20 -2.94 4.86
CA VAL A 385 5.06 -4.12 4.70
C VAL A 385 4.21 -5.37 4.55
N PHE A 386 4.69 -6.35 3.79
CA PHE A 386 4.01 -7.63 3.64
C PHE A 386 4.01 -8.41 4.96
N PHE A 387 2.83 -8.65 5.50
CA PHE A 387 2.65 -9.42 6.73
C PHE A 387 1.33 -10.20 6.68
N PRO A 388 1.29 -11.35 6.00
CA PRO A 388 0.06 -12.11 5.85
C PRO A 388 -0.35 -12.81 7.16
N TRP A 389 -1.64 -13.10 7.32
CA TRP A 389 -2.17 -13.85 8.47
C TRP A 389 -1.91 -15.36 8.44
N SER A 390 -1.72 -15.95 7.26
CA SER A 390 -1.70 -17.41 7.09
C SER A 390 -0.53 -17.90 6.26
N TRP A 391 -0.12 -19.15 6.56
CA TRP A 391 0.88 -19.86 5.79
C TRP A 391 0.48 -19.98 4.32
N GLU A 392 -0.81 -20.20 4.03
CA GLU A 392 -1.33 -20.24 2.67
C GLU A 392 -1.19 -18.89 1.95
N GLY A 393 -1.50 -17.78 2.63
CA GLY A 393 -1.33 -16.44 2.07
C GLY A 393 0.13 -16.14 1.72
N TYR A 394 1.05 -16.53 2.61
CA TYR A 394 2.48 -16.49 2.33
C TYR A 394 2.86 -17.37 1.13
N LEU A 395 2.45 -18.64 1.10
CA LEU A 395 2.82 -19.57 0.02
C LEU A 395 2.35 -19.12 -1.37
N VAL A 396 1.17 -18.50 -1.47
CA VAL A 396 0.64 -17.97 -2.73
C VAL A 396 1.50 -16.82 -3.26
N SER A 397 2.11 -16.06 -2.36
CA SER A 397 2.89 -14.85 -2.66
C SER A 397 4.40 -15.09 -2.63
N ARG A 398 4.85 -16.24 -2.11
CA ARG A 398 6.24 -16.54 -1.76
C ARG A 398 7.19 -16.40 -2.94
N GLU A 399 6.84 -16.95 -4.10
CA GLU A 399 7.71 -16.90 -5.27
C GLU A 399 7.98 -15.46 -5.71
N ASN A 400 6.94 -14.62 -5.71
CA ASN A 400 7.04 -13.20 -6.03
C ASN A 400 7.78 -12.42 -4.94
N TYR A 401 7.47 -12.68 -3.67
CA TYR A 401 8.08 -12.00 -2.55
C TYR A 401 9.59 -12.28 -2.45
N GLU A 402 9.98 -13.55 -2.60
CA GLU A 402 11.38 -13.98 -2.55
C GLU A 402 12.17 -13.62 -3.83
N SER A 403 11.51 -13.11 -4.88
CA SER A 403 12.17 -12.62 -6.09
C SER A 403 12.59 -11.14 -5.99
N LEU A 404 12.06 -10.39 -5.02
CA LEU A 404 12.38 -8.98 -4.80
C LEU A 404 13.83 -8.79 -4.36
N TRP A 405 14.44 -7.67 -4.76
CA TRP A 405 15.79 -7.33 -4.27
C TRP A 405 15.83 -7.14 -2.76
N PHE A 406 14.74 -6.61 -2.19
CA PHE A 406 14.57 -6.50 -0.74
C PHE A 406 14.91 -7.81 -0.03
N THR A 407 14.42 -8.95 -0.54
CA THR A 407 14.65 -10.28 0.04
C THR A 407 15.96 -10.91 -0.44
N LYS A 408 16.34 -10.75 -1.73
CA LYS A 408 17.55 -11.33 -2.32
C LYS A 408 18.85 -10.76 -1.73
N ASP A 409 18.96 -9.44 -1.59
CA ASP A 409 20.18 -8.79 -1.09
C ASP A 409 20.49 -9.22 0.35
N ARG A 410 19.43 -9.42 1.15
CA ARG A 410 19.50 -9.83 2.55
C ARG A 410 19.78 -11.32 2.73
N LYS A 411 19.52 -12.15 1.71
CA LYS A 411 19.97 -13.55 1.69
C LYS A 411 21.48 -13.67 1.42
N ASN A 412 22.12 -12.67 0.79
CA ASN A 412 23.46 -12.79 0.21
C ASN A 412 24.54 -11.88 0.82
N GLY A 413 24.25 -11.03 1.81
CA GLY A 413 25.18 -10.00 2.29
C GLY A 413 25.32 -9.87 3.81
N ASN A 414 26.54 -10.11 4.31
CA ASN A 414 27.17 -9.53 5.52
C ASN A 414 26.68 -9.88 6.95
N PHE A 415 25.71 -10.76 7.16
CA PHE A 415 25.25 -11.13 8.52
C PHE A 415 25.47 -12.61 8.89
N GLY A 416 26.71 -13.10 8.82
CA GLY A 416 27.13 -14.37 9.44
C GLY A 416 26.32 -15.64 9.08
N ASP A 417 26.67 -16.77 9.72
CA ASP A 417 26.07 -18.10 9.46
C ASP A 417 24.70 -18.34 10.15
N LYS A 418 24.12 -17.30 10.75
CA LYS A 418 22.75 -17.33 11.29
C LYS A 418 21.91 -16.36 10.47
N TRP A 419 21.03 -16.90 9.63
CA TRP A 419 19.89 -16.20 9.03
C TRP A 419 19.25 -15.21 10.05
N GLN A 420 18.55 -14.12 9.70
CA GLN A 420 17.16 -14.20 9.22
C GLN A 420 16.54 -12.80 9.01
N GLY A 421 16.30 -12.36 7.77
CA GLY A 421 15.55 -11.13 7.49
C GLY A 421 14.04 -11.29 7.75
N TRP A 422 13.23 -10.29 7.41
CA TRP A 422 11.76 -10.34 7.62
C TRP A 422 11.10 -11.61 7.07
N ALA A 423 11.56 -12.14 5.93
CA ALA A 423 11.04 -13.36 5.34
C ALA A 423 11.15 -14.60 6.26
N ASP A 424 12.16 -14.64 7.11
CA ASP A 424 12.36 -15.75 8.03
C ASP A 424 11.57 -15.55 9.33
N PHE A 425 11.44 -14.31 9.80
CA PHE A 425 10.47 -13.97 10.84
C PHE A 425 9.05 -14.33 10.42
N LEU A 426 8.65 -14.05 9.17
CA LEU A 426 7.34 -14.46 8.65
C LEU A 426 7.16 -15.97 8.74
N LYS A 427 8.18 -16.77 8.40
CA LYS A 427 8.08 -18.24 8.50
C LYS A 427 7.86 -18.68 9.95
N LEU A 428 8.62 -18.12 10.88
CA LEU A 428 8.48 -18.40 12.31
C LEU A 428 7.10 -18.00 12.82
N TYR A 429 6.68 -16.76 12.57
CA TYR A 429 5.37 -16.25 12.97
C TYR A 429 4.25 -17.15 12.42
N LEU A 430 4.32 -17.49 11.15
CA LEU A 430 3.29 -18.28 10.50
C LEU A 430 3.30 -19.77 10.87
N SER A 431 4.42 -20.33 11.37
CA SER A 431 4.50 -21.73 11.81
C SER A 431 4.27 -21.90 13.31
N GLU A 432 4.77 -20.99 14.12
CA GLU A 432 4.78 -21.12 15.58
C GLU A 432 3.70 -20.28 16.28
N VAL A 433 3.27 -19.18 15.67
CA VAL A 433 2.37 -18.21 16.32
C VAL A 433 0.95 -18.28 15.76
N THR A 434 0.75 -18.15 14.45
CA THR A 434 -0.59 -18.17 13.86
C THR A 434 -1.11 -19.57 13.54
N PHE A 435 -0.21 -20.54 13.29
CA PHE A 435 -0.62 -21.88 12.97
C PHE A 435 -1.20 -22.58 14.18
N ARG A 436 -2.49 -22.90 14.11
CA ARG A 436 -3.11 -23.77 15.11
C ARG A 436 -2.58 -25.19 14.92
N LYS A 437 -2.11 -25.83 15.99
CA LYS A 437 -1.69 -27.24 15.97
C LYS A 437 -2.81 -28.11 15.37
N VAL A 438 -2.58 -28.62 14.17
CA VAL A 438 -3.51 -29.49 13.44
C VAL A 438 -3.19 -30.95 13.73
N ALA A 439 -4.22 -31.78 13.77
CA ALA A 439 -4.05 -33.22 13.96
C ALA A 439 -3.59 -33.88 12.64
N PRO A 440 -2.81 -34.97 12.69
CA PRO A 440 -2.49 -35.77 11.52
C PRO A 440 -3.75 -36.20 10.77
N LEU A 441 -3.66 -36.29 9.44
CA LEU A 441 -4.72 -36.88 8.64
C LEU A 441 -4.90 -38.36 9.05
N THR A 442 -6.14 -38.75 9.25
CA THR A 442 -6.52 -40.15 9.49
C THR A 442 -6.93 -40.79 8.16
N PRO A 443 -6.99 -42.14 8.09
CA PRO A 443 -7.30 -42.85 6.85
C PRO A 443 -8.65 -42.49 6.19
N ASP A 444 -9.59 -41.95 6.95
CA ASP A 444 -10.91 -41.47 6.51
C ASP A 444 -10.90 -40.03 5.95
N ALA A 445 -9.74 -39.36 5.89
CA ALA A 445 -9.66 -38.01 5.36
C ALA A 445 -10.02 -37.97 3.86
N PRO A 446 -10.81 -36.98 3.38
CA PRO A 446 -11.14 -36.84 1.97
C PRO A 446 -9.90 -36.72 1.08
N PHE A 447 -9.97 -37.28 -0.13
CA PHE A 447 -8.90 -37.15 -1.11
C PHE A 447 -8.59 -35.66 -1.38
N GLY A 448 -7.33 -35.26 -1.19
CA GLY A 448 -6.89 -33.87 -1.33
C GLY A 448 -6.91 -33.03 -0.05
N ALA A 449 -7.38 -33.59 1.08
CA ALA A 449 -7.27 -32.92 2.37
C ALA A 449 -5.79 -32.73 2.77
N LYS A 450 -5.41 -31.51 3.12
CA LYS A 450 -4.05 -31.20 3.62
C LYS A 450 -3.96 -31.23 5.15
N TYR A 451 -5.07 -30.89 5.84
CA TYR A 451 -5.12 -30.77 7.30
C TYR A 451 -6.50 -31.18 7.85
N ARG A 452 -6.57 -31.58 9.12
CA ARG A 452 -7.83 -31.81 9.86
C ARG A 452 -7.90 -30.86 11.06
N TYR A 453 -8.86 -29.94 11.06
CA TYR A 453 -9.17 -29.09 12.21
C TYR A 453 -10.20 -29.78 13.11
N ARG A 454 -9.88 -29.96 14.39
CA ARG A 454 -10.88 -30.30 15.42
C ARG A 454 -11.26 -29.00 16.13
N SER A 455 -12.46 -28.48 15.88
CA SER A 455 -13.00 -27.32 16.62
C SER A 455 -13.21 -27.64 18.10
N GLY A 456 -13.31 -28.93 18.46
CA GLY A 456 -13.75 -29.36 19.79
C GLY A 456 -15.25 -29.14 20.04
N SER A 457 -15.95 -28.55 19.07
CA SER A 457 -17.39 -28.31 19.09
C SER A 457 -18.05 -29.29 18.14
N ILE A 458 -18.84 -30.20 18.70
CA ILE A 458 -19.82 -30.96 17.91
C ILE A 458 -20.98 -30.00 17.71
N PHE A 459 -21.20 -29.54 16.48
CA PHE A 459 -22.50 -28.99 16.13
C PHE A 459 -23.43 -30.20 16.10
N ASP A 460 -24.48 -30.21 16.93
CA ASP A 460 -25.46 -31.29 16.93
C ASP A 460 -25.97 -31.49 15.50
N GLU A 461 -25.52 -32.57 14.87
CA GLU A 461 -26.22 -33.18 13.76
C GLU A 461 -27.46 -33.84 14.35
N GLU A 462 -28.49 -33.06 14.67
CA GLU A 462 -29.84 -33.59 14.66
C GLU A 462 -30.16 -33.94 13.20
N SER A 463 -29.69 -35.11 12.78
CA SER A 463 -30.17 -35.80 11.60
C SER A 463 -31.61 -36.25 11.88
N GLY A 464 -32.53 -35.28 11.84
CA GLY A 464 -33.93 -35.55 11.56
C GLY A 464 -34.02 -36.12 10.15
N SER A 465 -34.12 -37.44 10.08
CA SER A 465 -34.36 -38.22 8.88
C SER A 465 -35.60 -37.72 8.14
N LEU A 466 -35.41 -36.91 7.10
CA LEU A 466 -36.42 -36.78 6.05
C LEU A 466 -36.27 -37.99 5.12
N PRO A 467 -37.29 -38.87 5.00
CA PRO A 467 -37.19 -40.04 4.16
C PRO A 467 -37.26 -39.62 2.68
N LEU A 468 -36.16 -39.81 1.95
CA LEU A 468 -36.16 -39.76 0.49
C LEU A 468 -36.65 -41.12 -0.04
N THR A 469 -37.96 -41.23 -0.26
CA THR A 469 -38.52 -42.33 -1.06
C THR A 469 -38.56 -41.94 -2.54
N GLY A 470 -37.76 -42.64 -3.35
CA GLY A 470 -38.13 -43.08 -4.69
C GLY A 470 -37.76 -42.20 -5.88
N SER A 471 -36.59 -42.46 -6.49
CA SER A 471 -36.45 -43.12 -7.81
C SER A 471 -35.06 -42.86 -8.41
N GLU A 472 -34.38 -43.95 -8.78
CA GLU A 472 -33.07 -43.98 -9.42
C GLU A 472 -33.13 -43.48 -10.87
N VAL A 473 -32.27 -42.53 -11.27
CA VAL A 473 -31.79 -42.30 -12.65
C VAL A 473 -30.37 -41.69 -12.56
N PRO A 474 -29.40 -42.04 -13.45
CA PRO A 474 -28.02 -42.32 -13.04
C PRO A 474 -27.03 -41.15 -13.01
N LEU A 475 -25.96 -41.41 -12.26
CA LEU A 475 -24.70 -40.70 -12.17
C LEU A 475 -24.09 -40.37 -13.57
N THR A 476 -24.32 -39.18 -14.11
CA THR A 476 -23.38 -38.51 -15.04
C THR A 476 -23.64 -36.99 -15.13
N LYS A 477 -22.55 -36.22 -14.96
CA LYS A 477 -22.36 -34.80 -15.37
C LYS A 477 -23.40 -33.77 -14.92
N MET A 478 -23.16 -33.18 -13.75
CA MET A 478 -23.50 -31.78 -13.51
C MET A 478 -22.37 -31.07 -12.75
N GLY A 479 -21.20 -31.05 -13.37
CA GLY A 479 -20.13 -30.12 -12.99
C GLY A 479 -20.41 -28.75 -13.60
N THR A 480 -20.15 -27.71 -12.80
CA THR A 480 -19.98 -26.29 -13.19
C THR A 480 -21.18 -25.64 -13.89
N SER A 481 -22.11 -25.02 -13.14
CA SER A 481 -22.95 -23.90 -13.65
C SER A 481 -23.88 -23.18 -12.63
N GLN A 482 -23.93 -23.47 -11.32
CA GLN A 482 -24.93 -22.82 -10.44
C GLN A 482 -24.46 -22.26 -9.08
N THR A 483 -23.16 -22.05 -8.84
CA THR A 483 -22.69 -21.39 -7.60
C THR A 483 -22.45 -19.87 -7.72
N SER A 484 -22.78 -19.21 -8.85
CA SER A 484 -22.48 -17.78 -9.05
C SER A 484 -23.62 -16.79 -8.81
N LYS A 485 -24.77 -17.20 -8.20
CA LYS A 485 -25.92 -16.27 -8.00
C LYS A 485 -26.54 -16.22 -6.59
N MET A 486 -25.85 -16.69 -5.55
CA MET A 486 -26.35 -16.56 -4.15
C MET A 486 -25.45 -15.76 -3.19
N GLY A 487 -24.45 -15.03 -3.70
CA GLY A 487 -23.46 -14.34 -2.85
C GLY A 487 -23.81 -12.93 -2.35
N THR A 488 -24.93 -12.31 -2.75
CA THR A 488 -25.12 -10.86 -2.53
C THR A 488 -26.47 -10.43 -1.94
N SER A 489 -27.25 -11.32 -1.29
CA SER A 489 -28.55 -10.90 -0.74
C SER A 489 -28.99 -11.49 0.61
N GLN A 490 -28.10 -12.14 1.37
CA GLN A 490 -28.48 -12.65 2.71
C GLN A 490 -27.61 -12.22 3.91
N THR A 491 -26.55 -11.43 3.73
CA THR A 491 -25.74 -10.92 4.85
C THR A 491 -26.27 -9.62 5.48
N SER A 492 -27.35 -9.01 4.97
CA SER A 492 -27.90 -7.75 5.49
C SER A 492 -29.08 -7.90 6.47
N LYS A 493 -29.51 -9.12 6.82
CA LYS A 493 -30.66 -9.34 7.72
C LYS A 493 -30.39 -10.08 9.03
N LEU A 494 -29.13 -10.41 9.34
CA LEU A 494 -28.74 -11.01 10.63
C LEU A 494 -27.99 -10.05 11.58
N GLY A 495 -27.69 -8.83 11.14
CA GLY A 495 -26.89 -7.86 11.91
C GLY A 495 -27.64 -6.93 12.88
N SER A 496 -28.97 -7.03 13.00
CA SER A 496 -29.76 -6.04 13.77
C SER A 496 -30.67 -6.61 14.86
N SER A 497 -30.62 -7.91 15.16
CA SER A 497 -31.56 -8.54 16.11
C SER A 497 -30.92 -9.36 17.24
N GLN A 498 -29.59 -9.33 17.43
CA GLN A 498 -28.94 -10.02 18.57
C GLN A 498 -28.04 -9.17 19.49
N THR A 499 -27.91 -7.86 19.27
CA THR A 499 -27.09 -6.99 20.13
C THR A 499 -27.87 -6.21 21.21
N SER A 500 -29.18 -6.44 21.39
CA SER A 500 -29.99 -5.70 22.38
C SER A 500 -30.38 -6.49 23.64
N LYS A 501 -29.79 -7.66 23.92
CA LYS A 501 -30.12 -8.47 25.11
C LYS A 501 -28.93 -8.99 25.93
N MET A 502 -27.78 -8.30 25.94
CA MET A 502 -26.67 -8.65 26.82
C MET A 502 -26.04 -7.49 27.62
N GLY A 503 -26.76 -6.39 27.82
CA GLY A 503 -26.29 -5.27 28.62
C GLY A 503 -27.29 -4.81 29.68
N THR A 504 -27.53 -5.60 30.74
CA THR A 504 -28.19 -5.14 32.00
C THR A 504 -28.14 -6.15 33.16
N SER A 505 -27.09 -6.95 33.31
CA SER A 505 -26.96 -7.76 34.54
C SER A 505 -25.54 -8.19 34.81
N GLN A 506 -24.75 -7.30 35.43
CA GLN A 506 -23.85 -7.58 36.55
C GLN A 506 -22.91 -6.38 36.78
N THR A 507 -23.38 -5.39 37.55
CA THR A 507 -22.50 -4.47 38.30
C THR A 507 -23.30 -3.87 39.44
N SER A 508 -23.63 -4.72 40.42
CA SER A 508 -24.01 -4.25 41.76
C SER A 508 -23.34 -5.17 42.76
N LYS A 509 -22.40 -4.61 43.54
CA LYS A 509 -21.70 -5.12 44.74
C LYS A 509 -20.20 -5.35 44.57
N MET A 510 -19.45 -4.29 44.88
CA MET A 510 -18.19 -4.22 45.64
C MET A 510 -17.59 -2.85 45.26
N GLY A 511 -17.42 -1.86 46.12
CA GLY A 511 -17.24 -1.85 47.57
C GLY A 511 -16.18 -0.79 47.82
N THR A 512 -16.59 0.47 47.95
CA THR A 512 -15.76 1.59 48.39
C THR A 512 -15.14 1.27 49.74
N SER A 513 -13.81 1.18 49.82
CA SER A 513 -13.01 1.43 51.04
C SER A 513 -11.52 1.30 50.70
N GLN A 514 -10.81 2.42 50.55
CA GLN A 514 -9.56 2.70 51.28
C GLN A 514 -8.88 3.96 50.72
N THR A 515 -9.04 5.05 51.46
CA THR A 515 -8.10 6.18 51.49
C THR A 515 -7.70 6.36 52.95
N SER A 516 -6.49 5.94 53.32
CA SER A 516 -5.82 6.39 54.56
C SER A 516 -4.32 6.09 54.55
N LYS A 517 -3.53 7.17 54.37
CA LYS A 517 -2.22 7.51 54.92
C LYS A 517 -1.36 6.42 55.58
N MET A 518 -0.10 6.31 55.12
CA MET A 518 1.19 6.26 55.85
C MET A 518 2.28 6.05 54.78
N GLY A 519 3.49 6.60 54.78
CA GLY A 519 4.32 7.27 55.77
C GLY A 519 5.77 7.03 55.31
N THR A 520 6.55 8.10 55.19
CA THR A 520 7.96 8.14 54.73
C THR A 520 8.90 7.22 55.50
N SER A 521 9.93 6.67 54.83
CA SER A 521 11.27 6.39 55.41
C SER A 521 12.33 6.22 54.32
N GLN A 522 13.30 7.15 54.31
CA GLN A 522 14.58 7.07 53.60
C GLN A 522 15.57 6.18 54.37
N THR A 523 16.44 5.46 53.64
CA THR A 523 17.88 5.22 53.92
C THR A 523 18.43 4.34 52.78
N SER A 524 19.68 4.38 52.32
CA SER A 524 20.70 5.40 52.07
C SER A 524 21.96 4.63 51.62
N LYS A 525 22.65 5.11 50.57
CA LYS A 525 24.11 4.94 50.28
C LYS A 525 24.58 3.51 49.93
N MET A 526 25.62 3.22 49.13
CA MET A 526 26.77 3.86 48.42
C MET A 526 27.29 2.72 47.49
N GLY A 527 28.04 2.86 46.40
CA GLY A 527 28.81 3.93 45.78
C GLY A 527 29.85 3.32 44.81
N THR A 528 30.29 4.14 43.83
CA THR A 528 31.58 4.09 43.07
C THR A 528 31.80 2.94 42.05
N SER A 529 32.28 3.11 40.81
CA SER A 529 32.79 4.27 40.06
C SER A 529 32.90 4.00 38.54
N GLN A 530 32.55 5.03 37.75
CA GLN A 530 33.11 5.55 36.49
C GLN A 530 33.95 4.69 35.52
N THR A 531 33.46 4.55 34.27
CA THR A 531 33.99 5.03 32.96
C THR A 531 33.25 4.19 31.88
N SER A 532 32.65 4.68 30.79
CA SER A 532 32.97 5.79 29.89
C SER A 532 31.73 6.30 29.14
N LYS A 533 31.74 7.61 28.85
CA LYS A 533 30.70 8.46 28.26
C LYS A 533 30.47 8.23 26.77
N MET A 534 29.21 8.04 26.35
CA MET A 534 28.55 8.76 25.24
C MET A 534 27.07 8.34 25.16
N GLY A 535 26.12 9.28 25.34
CA GLY A 535 24.73 9.13 24.84
C GLY A 535 23.53 9.40 25.76
N THR A 536 23.67 9.55 27.09
CA THR A 536 22.51 9.65 28.01
C THR A 536 21.99 11.07 28.24
N SER A 537 21.59 11.78 27.19
CA SER A 537 20.97 13.12 27.36
C SER A 537 19.66 13.35 26.62
N GLN A 538 18.87 12.30 26.35
CA GLN A 538 17.46 12.46 25.92
C GLN A 538 16.43 11.49 26.53
N THR A 539 16.80 10.54 27.40
CA THR A 539 15.86 9.51 27.89
C THR A 539 15.00 9.88 29.10
N SER A 540 15.11 11.08 29.68
CA SER A 540 14.35 11.45 30.89
C SER A 540 13.11 12.33 30.66
N LYS A 541 12.58 12.42 29.42
CA LYS A 541 11.37 13.20 29.11
C LYS A 541 10.30 12.47 28.26
N LEU A 542 10.26 11.14 28.26
CA LEU A 542 9.20 10.36 27.59
C LEU A 542 8.04 10.02 28.53
N GLY A 543 7.53 11.02 29.24
CA GLY A 543 6.23 10.95 29.90
C GLY A 543 5.15 11.40 28.91
N GLY A 544 4.39 10.47 28.34
CA GLY A 544 3.11 10.73 27.67
C GLY A 544 3.12 11.45 26.31
N GLY A 545 4.25 11.96 25.80
CA GLY A 545 4.29 12.78 24.57
C GLY A 545 4.83 12.10 23.29
N GLY A 546 5.24 10.84 23.34
CA GLY A 546 5.93 10.19 22.20
C GLY A 546 5.03 9.88 20.99
N VAL A 547 3.75 9.57 21.25
CA VAL A 547 2.75 9.22 20.23
C VAL A 547 2.42 10.45 19.38
N GLU A 548 2.04 11.56 20.02
CA GLU A 548 1.83 12.84 19.32
C GLU A 548 3.10 13.31 18.63
N ALA A 549 4.28 13.21 19.27
CA ALA A 549 5.52 13.71 18.67
C ALA A 549 5.94 13.01 17.37
N PHE A 550 5.73 11.70 17.19
CA PHE A 550 6.00 11.04 15.91
C PHE A 550 4.96 11.43 14.84
N TYR A 551 3.67 11.35 15.18
CA TYR A 551 2.59 11.71 14.27
C TYR A 551 2.58 13.20 13.89
N ASP A 552 3.09 14.07 14.76
CA ASP A 552 3.24 15.52 14.52
C ASP A 552 4.50 15.83 13.68
N LYS A 553 5.51 14.94 13.70
CA LYS A 553 6.75 15.05 12.91
C LYS A 553 6.61 14.48 11.52
N LEU A 554 5.95 13.32 11.37
CA LEU A 554 5.34 12.98 10.10
C LEU A 554 4.42 14.15 9.78
N LYS A 555 4.57 14.78 8.61
CA LYS A 555 3.80 15.98 8.28
C LYS A 555 2.31 15.66 8.02
N LEU A 556 1.72 14.72 8.76
CA LEU A 556 0.47 14.05 8.48
C LEU A 556 -0.63 15.05 8.19
N TRP A 557 -1.18 14.94 6.98
CA TRP A 557 -2.36 15.70 6.60
C TRP A 557 -3.58 14.79 6.78
N LYS A 558 -4.28 14.99 7.89
CA LYS A 558 -5.43 14.17 8.30
C LYS A 558 -6.74 14.89 7.93
N ASN A 559 -7.65 14.17 7.29
CA ASN A 559 -9.05 14.59 7.22
C ASN A 559 -9.99 13.44 7.63
N ILE A 560 -10.18 13.31 8.95
CA ILE A 560 -11.08 12.32 9.56
C ILE A 560 -12.52 12.85 9.60
N GLU A 561 -12.71 14.17 9.69
CA GLU A 561 -14.01 14.80 9.86
C GLU A 561 -14.43 15.55 8.60
N SER A 562 -15.33 14.95 7.84
CA SER A 562 -16.17 15.74 6.94
C SER A 562 -16.93 16.74 7.83
N ARG A 563 -16.63 18.05 7.71
CA ARG A 563 -17.41 19.13 8.35
C ARG A 563 -18.83 19.26 7.77
N PHE A 564 -19.27 18.30 6.96
CA PHE A 564 -20.57 18.33 6.32
C PHE A 564 -21.64 17.91 7.31
N ASP A 565 -22.50 18.87 7.64
CA ASP A 565 -23.82 18.60 8.19
C ASP A 565 -24.63 17.82 7.13
N ILE A 566 -24.65 16.49 7.28
CA ILE A 566 -25.42 15.58 6.42
C ILE A 566 -26.90 15.50 6.83
N SER A 567 -27.39 16.34 7.77
CA SER A 567 -28.79 16.33 8.20
C SER A 567 -29.78 16.58 7.05
N GLY A 568 -29.33 17.20 5.95
CA GLY A 568 -30.13 17.38 4.73
C GLY A 568 -30.44 16.08 3.97
N PHE A 569 -29.69 14.99 4.19
CA PHE A 569 -29.95 13.68 3.57
C PHE A 569 -30.79 12.74 4.45
N THR A 570 -30.92 13.03 5.74
CA THR A 570 -31.63 12.19 6.71
C THR A 570 -32.97 12.76 7.16
N LYS A 571 -33.29 14.00 6.79
CA LYS A 571 -34.65 14.51 6.96
C LYS A 571 -35.58 13.79 5.99
N ARG A 572 -36.45 12.93 6.53
CA ARG A 572 -37.71 12.59 5.86
C ARG A 572 -38.36 13.91 5.43
N PRO A 573 -39.00 13.98 4.24
CA PRO A 573 -39.90 15.09 3.94
C PRO A 573 -40.87 15.17 5.12
N GLU A 574 -40.80 16.25 5.90
CA GLU A 574 -41.73 16.45 6.99
C GLU A 574 -43.13 16.37 6.38
N GLU A 575 -43.94 15.49 6.96
CA GLU A 575 -45.36 15.38 6.67
C GLU A 575 -45.93 16.79 6.69
N THR A 576 -46.50 17.19 5.55
CA THR A 576 -47.21 18.46 5.41
C THR A 576 -48.25 18.56 6.54
N GLU A 577 -47.97 19.39 7.55
CA GLU A 577 -49.00 19.83 8.47
C GLU A 577 -50.03 20.71 7.72
N PRO A 578 -51.31 20.66 8.16
CA PRO A 578 -52.45 20.89 7.28
C PRO A 578 -52.63 22.37 6.94
N GLU A 579 -53.16 22.60 5.73
CA GLU A 579 -53.64 23.89 5.25
C GLU A 579 -54.48 24.60 6.32
N ALA A 580 -53.97 25.72 6.83
CA ALA A 580 -54.76 26.67 7.58
C ALA A 580 -55.74 27.35 6.60
N ALA A 581 -57.00 26.93 6.68
CA ALA A 581 -58.11 27.60 6.04
C ALA A 581 -58.27 29.03 6.57
N GLY A 582 -58.44 29.98 5.65
CA GLY A 582 -59.27 31.17 5.86
C GLY A 582 -58.51 32.49 5.98
N ALA A 583 -58.50 33.26 4.90
CA ALA A 583 -59.13 34.58 4.86
C ALA A 583 -59.10 35.12 3.41
N TYR A 584 -60.26 35.05 2.75
CA TYR A 584 -60.60 35.97 1.68
C TYR A 584 -60.65 37.39 2.26
N ASP A 585 -59.93 38.33 1.66
CA ASP A 585 -60.42 39.71 1.53
C ASP A 585 -59.63 40.46 0.45
N SER A 586 -60.27 40.65 -0.70
CA SER A 586 -60.16 41.86 -1.53
C SER A 586 -61.39 42.69 -1.17
N PRO A 587 -61.33 44.03 -1.00
CA PRO A 587 -61.03 44.91 -2.12
C PRO A 587 -60.33 46.25 -1.77
N HIS A 588 -59.46 46.74 -2.66
CA HIS A 588 -59.62 47.99 -3.41
C HIS A 588 -58.41 48.29 -4.30
#